data_AF-A0A1Z2KVL0-F1
#
_entry.id   AF-A0A1Z2KVL0-F1
#
_cell.length_a   1.000
_cell.length_b   1.000
_cell.length_c   1.000
_cell.angle_alpha   90.00
_cell.angle_beta   90.00
_cell.angle_gamma   90.00
#
_symmetry.space_group_name_H-M   'P 1'
#
loop_
_entity.id
_entity.type
_entity.pdbx_description
1 polymer ?
#
loop_
_entity_poly.entity_id
_entity_poly.type
_entity_poly.pdbx_seq_one_letter_code
_entity_poly.pdbx_strand_id
1 'polypeptide(L)'
;MQFGRSIALLLGAGALALTSACSSSSPDSGKGDGAPSKTAASGAASAGLGAAELQERWWNWAGTAPGSANPVDDEDGHLCGDRQASDVWFLAGTHGGPATRTCKLPSGILVAFPLVNRIATKSDCETFMTSAKGSATLDGKAVEPQRLDATPIKDNGPGAMACGLWVRLGPLSPGEHTLSFEGSSGTFSTSVDYRLEAGGR
;
A
#
# COMPACT_ATOMS: atom_id res chain seq x y z
N MET A 1 64.68 28.31 10.36
CA MET A 1 65.05 26.98 10.89
C MET A 1 64.32 25.97 10.01
N GLN A 2 64.84 25.54 8.84
CA GLN A 2 65.79 24.43 8.61
C GLN A 2 65.29 23.13 9.25
N PHE A 3 65.14 21.96 8.62
CA PHE A 3 65.51 21.33 7.34
C PHE A 3 64.41 20.26 7.07
N GLY A 4 64.01 19.82 5.87
CA GLY A 4 64.82 19.27 4.79
C GLY A 4 65.24 17.82 5.07
N ARG A 5 64.67 16.82 4.38
CA ARG A 5 65.39 15.84 3.52
C ARG A 5 64.56 14.61 3.14
N SER A 6 64.64 14.30 1.85
CA SER A 6 64.14 13.10 1.17
C SER A 6 65.20 11.99 1.14
N ILE A 7 64.73 10.77 0.80
CA ILE A 7 65.41 9.65 0.10
C ILE A 7 66.43 8.80 0.90
N ALA A 8 66.17 7.48 0.94
CA ALA A 8 67.16 6.44 0.60
C ALA A 8 66.50 5.07 0.33
N LEU A 9 66.77 4.53 -0.86
CA LEU A 9 66.63 3.12 -1.26
C LEU A 9 67.64 2.21 -0.52
N LEU A 10 67.41 0.87 -0.58
CA LEU A 10 68.35 -0.24 -0.92
C LEU A 10 67.80 -1.56 -0.30
N LEU A 11 67.30 -2.55 -1.06
CA LEU A 11 67.96 -3.63 -1.81
C LEU A 11 68.76 -4.66 -0.97
N GLY A 12 68.39 -5.95 -1.10
CA GLY A 12 69.17 -7.16 -0.75
C GLY A 12 68.40 -8.12 0.19
N ALA A 13 67.83 -9.25 -0.24
CA ALA A 13 68.36 -10.49 -0.85
C ALA A 13 68.93 -11.51 0.17
N GLY A 14 68.43 -12.77 0.10
CA GLY A 14 68.96 -13.97 0.78
C GLY A 14 67.96 -14.57 1.79
N ALA A 15 67.15 -15.62 1.58
CA ALA A 15 67.26 -16.94 0.94
C ALA A 15 67.55 -18.10 1.93
N LEU A 16 66.74 -19.17 1.80
CA LEU A 16 66.84 -20.56 2.30
C LEU A 16 66.58 -20.83 3.81
N ALA A 17 65.95 -21.93 4.24
CA ALA A 17 65.15 -22.99 3.62
C ALA A 17 64.65 -24.00 4.70
N LEU A 18 63.76 -24.92 4.26
CA LEU A 18 63.46 -26.28 4.78
C LEU A 18 62.42 -26.36 5.93
N THR A 19 61.37 -27.18 5.94
CA THR A 19 61.01 -28.45 5.25
C THR A 19 59.47 -28.59 5.20
N SER A 20 58.85 -28.94 4.06
CA SER A 20 58.48 -30.29 3.60
C SER A 20 57.21 -30.88 4.22
N ALA A 21 56.14 -30.93 3.42
CA ALA A 21 55.32 -32.13 3.20
C ALA A 21 54.42 -31.92 1.97
N CYS A 22 54.73 -32.61 0.87
CA CYS A 22 53.82 -32.81 -0.26
C CYS A 22 52.98 -34.06 0.00
N SER A 23 51.69 -34.03 -0.33
CA SER A 23 51.02 -35.13 -1.05
C SER A 23 49.63 -34.69 -1.52
N SER A 24 49.47 -34.73 -2.84
CA SER A 24 48.29 -34.43 -3.65
C SER A 24 47.33 -35.62 -3.73
N SER A 25 46.02 -35.36 -3.78
CA SER A 25 45.02 -36.21 -4.44
C SER A 25 43.71 -35.43 -4.67
N SER A 26 43.21 -35.45 -5.91
CA SER A 26 41.81 -35.19 -6.30
C SER A 26 41.38 -36.39 -7.17
N PRO A 27 40.08 -36.68 -7.48
CA PRO A 27 38.88 -35.87 -7.26
C PRO A 27 37.61 -36.65 -6.77
N ASP A 28 36.58 -35.83 -6.50
CA ASP A 28 35.13 -36.02 -6.73
C ASP A 28 34.18 -36.77 -5.74
N SER A 29 33.01 -36.12 -5.59
CA SER A 29 31.71 -36.58 -5.10
C SER A 29 31.43 -36.63 -3.59
N GLY A 30 30.74 -35.58 -3.10
CA GLY A 30 29.54 -35.76 -2.28
C GLY A 30 29.48 -35.12 -0.87
N LYS A 31 28.75 -33.99 -0.81
CA LYS A 31 27.81 -33.60 0.26
C LYS A 31 28.38 -33.03 1.58
N GLY A 32 28.21 -31.72 1.76
CA GLY A 32 28.38 -31.00 3.02
C GLY A 32 27.69 -29.63 2.97
N ASP A 33 26.68 -29.47 3.81
CA ASP A 33 25.71 -28.38 3.85
C ASP A 33 26.32 -26.99 4.10
N GLY A 34 26.24 -26.12 3.08
CA GLY A 34 26.49 -24.69 3.19
C GLY A 34 25.19 -23.95 3.51
N ALA A 35 25.03 -23.52 4.75
CA ALA A 35 23.89 -22.72 5.18
C ALA A 35 23.85 -21.37 4.43
N PRO A 36 22.68 -20.95 3.89
CA PRO A 36 22.55 -19.65 3.26
C PRO A 36 22.49 -18.56 4.33
N SER A 37 23.31 -17.52 4.13
CA SER A 37 23.20 -16.26 4.86
C SER A 37 21.80 -15.68 4.64
N LYS A 38 20.97 -15.76 5.68
CA LYS A 38 19.66 -15.11 5.70
C LYS A 38 19.86 -13.61 5.85
N THR A 39 19.67 -12.91 4.72
CA THR A 39 19.20 -11.53 4.66
C THR A 39 18.03 -11.34 5.61
N ALA A 40 18.23 -10.62 6.71
CA ALA A 40 17.16 -10.20 7.61
C ALA A 40 17.59 -8.94 8.37
N ALA A 41 17.43 -7.79 7.73
CA ALA A 41 17.31 -6.50 8.43
C ALA A 41 16.69 -5.46 7.50
N SER A 42 15.37 -5.54 7.33
CA SER A 42 14.51 -4.36 7.15
C SER A 42 13.06 -4.76 7.46
N GLY A 43 12.84 -5.22 8.69
CA GLY A 43 11.51 -5.37 9.26
C GLY A 43 11.06 -4.04 9.86
N ALA A 44 10.72 -3.06 9.01
CA ALA A 44 10.02 -1.84 9.40
C ALA A 44 9.55 -1.06 8.14
N ALA A 45 8.79 -1.71 7.25
CA ALA A 45 8.02 -1.02 6.23
C ALA A 45 6.54 -1.21 6.57
N SER A 46 5.94 -0.21 7.23
CA SER A 46 4.51 -0.04 7.51
C SER A 46 3.78 -1.29 8.02
N ALA A 47 3.54 -1.38 9.33
CA ALA A 47 2.34 -2.06 9.81
C ALA A 47 1.15 -1.36 9.13
N GLY A 48 0.61 -1.95 8.05
CA GLY A 48 -0.41 -1.32 7.24
C GLY A 48 -1.62 -0.95 8.09
N LEU A 49 -2.29 0.16 7.72
CA LEU A 49 -3.50 0.64 8.40
C LEU A 49 -4.43 -0.53 8.75
N GLY A 50 -4.70 -0.70 10.04
CA GLY A 50 -5.61 -1.74 10.52
C GLY A 50 -7.02 -1.54 9.96
N ALA A 51 -7.82 -2.61 9.88
CA ALA A 51 -9.16 -2.55 9.30
C ALA A 51 -10.08 -1.50 9.97
N ALA A 52 -10.00 -1.36 11.30
CA ALA A 52 -10.76 -0.37 12.05
C ALA A 52 -10.30 1.05 11.71
N GLU A 53 -8.99 1.28 11.75
CA GLU A 53 -8.38 2.58 11.45
C GLU A 53 -8.66 3.02 10.00
N LEU A 54 -8.54 2.11 9.03
CA LEU A 54 -8.83 2.39 7.63
C LEU A 54 -10.27 2.89 7.44
N GLN A 55 -11.24 2.14 7.99
CA GLN A 55 -12.65 2.45 7.84
C GLN A 55 -13.01 3.75 8.57
N GLU A 56 -12.56 3.91 9.80
CA GLU A 56 -12.77 5.13 10.58
C GLU A 56 -12.23 6.37 9.86
N ARG A 57 -10.99 6.30 9.35
CA ARG A 57 -10.36 7.43 8.66
C ARG A 57 -11.07 7.80 7.36
N TRP A 58 -11.53 6.83 6.58
CA TRP A 58 -12.30 7.11 5.36
C TRP A 58 -13.66 7.74 5.70
N TRP A 59 -14.39 7.20 6.68
CA TRP A 59 -15.68 7.76 7.12
C TRP A 59 -15.53 9.18 7.67
N ASN A 60 -14.47 9.45 8.41
CA ASN A 60 -14.16 10.79 8.90
C ASN A 60 -13.81 11.74 7.75
N TRP A 61 -12.98 11.30 6.79
CA TRP A 61 -12.63 12.14 5.63
C TRP A 61 -13.86 12.51 4.80
N ALA A 62 -14.69 11.52 4.44
CA ALA A 62 -15.90 11.74 3.66
C ALA A 62 -16.96 12.53 4.46
N GLY A 63 -17.22 12.14 5.71
CA GLY A 63 -18.32 12.67 6.53
C GLY A 63 -18.08 14.05 7.16
N THR A 64 -16.82 14.51 7.24
CA THR A 64 -16.52 15.86 7.79
C THR A 64 -16.58 16.97 6.74
N ALA A 65 -16.95 16.65 5.50
CA ALA A 65 -17.03 17.64 4.44
C ALA A 65 -18.13 18.68 4.68
N PRO A 66 -17.81 19.98 4.60
CA PRO A 66 -18.83 21.02 4.76
C PRO A 66 -19.69 21.16 3.50
N GLY A 67 -21.01 21.24 3.66
CA GLY A 67 -21.94 21.58 2.58
C GLY A 67 -21.82 20.63 1.38
N SER A 68 -21.58 21.19 0.18
CA SER A 68 -21.44 20.44 -1.07
C SER A 68 -20.03 19.89 -1.32
N ALA A 69 -19.10 20.01 -0.37
CA ALA A 69 -17.71 19.57 -0.54
C ALA A 69 -17.48 18.07 -0.24
N ASN A 70 -18.55 17.28 -0.14
CA ASN A 70 -18.46 15.87 0.16
C ASN A 70 -17.90 15.10 -1.05
N PRO A 71 -16.75 14.41 -0.92
CA PRO A 71 -16.16 13.70 -2.04
C PRO A 71 -17.04 12.54 -2.55
N VAL A 72 -18.02 12.07 -1.78
CA VAL A 72 -19.01 11.07 -2.23
C VAL A 72 -20.07 11.70 -3.14
N ASP A 73 -20.41 12.97 -2.92
CA ASP A 73 -21.36 13.75 -3.73
C ASP A 73 -20.71 14.39 -4.97
N ASP A 74 -19.38 14.37 -5.05
CA ASP A 74 -18.61 14.88 -6.18
C ASP A 74 -18.81 13.99 -7.42
N GLU A 75 -19.47 14.48 -8.47
CA GLU A 75 -19.73 13.65 -9.65
C GLU A 75 -18.52 13.52 -10.59
N ASP A 76 -17.59 14.48 -10.57
CA ASP A 76 -16.51 14.58 -11.57
C ASP A 76 -15.09 14.44 -10.99
N GLY A 77 -14.95 14.40 -9.66
CA GLY A 77 -13.70 14.12 -8.96
C GLY A 77 -12.85 15.35 -8.61
N HIS A 78 -13.31 16.57 -8.90
CA HIS A 78 -12.56 17.80 -8.63
C HIS A 78 -12.24 18.01 -7.13
N LEU A 79 -12.99 17.38 -6.22
CA LEU A 79 -12.80 17.45 -4.77
C LEU A 79 -11.98 16.30 -4.21
N CYS A 80 -11.47 15.38 -5.04
CA CYS A 80 -10.79 14.19 -4.56
C CYS A 80 -9.54 14.48 -3.70
N GLY A 81 -8.93 15.65 -3.86
CA GLY A 81 -7.76 16.09 -3.11
C GLY A 81 -8.05 16.86 -1.83
N ASP A 82 -9.33 17.16 -1.57
CA ASP A 82 -9.71 17.98 -0.44
C ASP A 82 -9.54 17.23 0.87
N ARG A 83 -8.79 17.87 1.79
CA ARG A 83 -8.60 17.43 3.18
C ARG A 83 -8.13 15.97 3.32
N GLN A 84 -7.36 15.50 2.34
CA GLN A 84 -6.74 14.18 2.35
C GLN A 84 -5.71 14.03 3.47
N ALA A 85 -5.51 12.80 3.90
CA ALA A 85 -4.42 12.45 4.79
C ALA A 85 -3.07 12.43 4.04
N SER A 86 -1.97 12.49 4.78
CA SER A 86 -0.62 12.54 4.20
C SER A 86 0.00 11.18 3.89
N ASP A 87 -0.52 10.11 4.49
CA ASP A 87 0.01 8.74 4.46
C ASP A 87 -0.87 7.77 3.66
N VAL A 88 -2.12 8.15 3.40
CA VAL A 88 -3.08 7.42 2.55
C VAL A 88 -3.95 8.42 1.80
N TRP A 89 -4.18 8.12 0.52
CA TRP A 89 -5.10 8.84 -0.34
C TRP A 89 -6.40 8.05 -0.46
N PHE A 90 -7.49 8.62 0.02
CA PHE A 90 -8.79 7.98 -0.07
C PHE A 90 -9.49 8.32 -1.38
N LEU A 91 -10.12 7.34 -2.02
CA LEU A 91 -11.07 7.62 -3.11
C LEU A 91 -12.49 7.31 -2.62
N ALA A 92 -13.43 8.11 -3.08
CA ALA A 92 -14.84 7.95 -2.74
C ALA A 92 -15.54 7.00 -3.72
N GLY A 93 -16.51 6.24 -3.19
CA GLY A 93 -17.56 5.59 -3.99
C GLY A 93 -18.69 6.58 -4.31
N THR A 94 -19.93 6.09 -4.40
CA THR A 94 -21.14 6.91 -4.59
C THR A 94 -22.19 6.59 -3.54
N HIS A 95 -23.24 7.42 -3.44
CA HIS A 95 -24.47 7.10 -2.71
C HIS A 95 -25.36 6.09 -3.44
N GLY A 96 -24.87 5.49 -4.53
CA GLY A 96 -25.60 4.61 -5.42
C GLY A 96 -25.38 5.03 -6.89
N GLY A 97 -25.47 4.06 -7.80
CA GLY A 97 -25.33 4.32 -9.24
C GLY A 97 -23.90 4.65 -9.69
N PRO A 98 -23.74 5.02 -10.98
CA PRO A 98 -22.44 5.25 -11.61
C PRO A 98 -21.89 6.66 -11.40
N ALA A 99 -20.57 6.82 -11.40
CA ALA A 99 -19.87 8.10 -11.54
C ALA A 99 -18.60 7.95 -12.38
N THR A 100 -18.18 9.03 -13.07
CA THR A 100 -16.91 9.08 -13.80
C THR A 100 -16.11 10.28 -13.34
N ARG A 101 -14.96 10.03 -12.71
CA ARG A 101 -14.19 11.04 -11.98
C ARG A 101 -12.77 11.17 -12.52
N THR A 102 -12.23 12.38 -12.48
CA THR A 102 -10.79 12.63 -12.67
C THR A 102 -10.20 13.10 -11.36
N CYS A 103 -9.10 12.49 -10.93
CA CYS A 103 -8.47 12.82 -9.66
C CYS A 103 -6.95 12.95 -9.81
N LYS A 104 -6.40 14.03 -9.26
CA LYS A 104 -4.94 14.21 -9.14
C LYS A 104 -4.51 13.82 -7.74
N LEU A 105 -3.50 12.97 -7.66
CA LEU A 105 -2.97 12.48 -6.38
C LEU A 105 -1.44 12.49 -6.39
N PRO A 106 -0.80 12.67 -5.21
CA PRO A 106 0.65 12.54 -5.09
C PRO A 106 1.12 11.15 -5.55
N SER A 107 2.27 11.08 -6.21
CA SER A 107 2.96 9.80 -6.37
C SER A 107 3.53 9.32 -5.03
N GLY A 108 3.74 8.02 -4.87
CA GLY A 108 4.36 7.47 -3.66
C GLY A 108 3.42 7.29 -2.46
N ILE A 109 2.13 7.62 -2.57
CA ILE A 109 1.14 7.44 -1.50
C ILE A 109 0.29 6.19 -1.68
N LEU A 110 -0.06 5.50 -0.59
CA LEU A 110 -1.03 4.41 -0.61
C LEU A 110 -2.41 4.93 -1.03
N VAL A 111 -3.16 4.13 -1.79
CA VAL A 111 -4.54 4.49 -2.19
C VAL A 111 -5.52 3.49 -1.57
N ALA A 112 -6.63 3.97 -1.02
CA ALA A 112 -7.65 3.10 -0.44
C ALA A 112 -9.07 3.57 -0.73
N PHE A 113 -9.98 2.63 -0.99
CA PHE A 113 -11.37 2.94 -1.31
C PHE A 113 -12.30 1.75 -1.07
N PRO A 114 -13.57 2.01 -0.70
CA PRO A 114 -14.59 0.98 -0.64
C PRO A 114 -15.18 0.71 -2.02
N LEU A 115 -15.46 -0.55 -2.30
CA LEU A 115 -16.32 -0.95 -3.42
C LEU A 115 -17.79 -0.81 -3.02
N VAL A 116 -18.08 -1.17 -1.77
CA VAL A 116 -19.36 -1.01 -1.11
C VAL A 116 -19.09 -1.05 0.39
N ASN A 117 -19.64 -0.11 1.15
CA ASN A 117 -19.44 -0.04 2.59
C ASN A 117 -20.66 0.58 3.28
N ARG A 118 -20.70 0.45 4.61
CA ARG A 118 -21.75 1.01 5.45
C ARG A 118 -21.28 1.20 6.89
N ILE A 119 -21.82 2.22 7.56
CA ILE A 119 -21.87 2.29 9.03
C ILE A 119 -23.24 1.77 9.48
N ALA A 120 -23.26 0.84 10.43
CA ALA A 120 -24.50 0.30 10.98
C ALA A 120 -24.28 -0.34 12.36
N THR A 121 -25.31 -0.99 12.88
CA THR A 121 -25.15 -1.93 13.99
C THR A 121 -24.37 -3.17 13.54
N LYS A 122 -23.88 -3.97 14.49
CA LYS A 122 -23.19 -5.23 14.19
C LYS A 122 -24.03 -6.18 13.31
N SER A 123 -25.29 -6.41 13.70
CA SER A 123 -26.21 -7.31 13.00
C SER A 123 -26.52 -6.83 11.59
N ASP A 124 -26.68 -5.52 11.41
CA ASP A 124 -26.94 -4.94 10.09
C ASP A 124 -25.71 -5.04 9.20
N CYS A 125 -24.51 -4.89 9.75
CA CYS A 125 -23.27 -5.12 9.01
C CYS A 125 -23.11 -6.58 8.59
N GLU A 126 -23.40 -7.54 9.47
CA GLU A 126 -23.39 -8.97 9.12
C GLU A 126 -24.38 -9.28 7.98
N THR A 127 -25.57 -8.69 8.03
CA THR A 127 -26.59 -8.82 6.98
C THR A 127 -26.13 -8.20 5.66
N PHE A 128 -25.63 -6.96 5.70
CA PHE A 128 -25.10 -6.25 4.54
C PHE A 128 -23.98 -7.04 3.87
N MET A 129 -23.05 -7.56 4.67
CA MET A 129 -21.90 -8.29 4.17
C MET A 129 -22.27 -9.68 3.63
N THR A 130 -23.41 -10.27 4.01
CA THR A 130 -23.88 -11.56 3.45
C THR A 130 -24.16 -11.48 1.94
N SER A 131 -24.65 -10.33 1.46
CA SER A 131 -24.95 -10.13 0.04
C SER A 131 -23.92 -9.26 -0.69
N ALA A 132 -22.89 -8.78 0.02
CA ALA A 132 -21.87 -7.90 -0.53
C ALA A 132 -21.06 -8.58 -1.64
N LYS A 133 -21.00 -7.93 -2.80
CA LYS A 133 -20.20 -8.32 -3.96
C LYS A 133 -19.53 -7.09 -4.55
N GLY A 134 -18.40 -7.26 -5.20
CA GLY A 134 -17.72 -6.16 -5.88
C GLY A 134 -16.50 -6.62 -6.63
N SER A 135 -16.07 -5.80 -7.57
CA SER A 135 -14.87 -6.00 -8.36
C SER A 135 -14.15 -4.68 -8.57
N ALA A 136 -12.84 -4.74 -8.78
CA ALA A 136 -12.02 -3.57 -9.11
C ALA A 136 -10.94 -3.94 -10.11
N THR A 137 -10.59 -3.00 -10.98
CA THR A 137 -9.46 -3.12 -11.90
C THR A 137 -8.63 -1.85 -11.87
N LEU A 138 -7.31 -2.01 -11.87
CA LEU A 138 -6.33 -0.94 -12.07
C LEU A 138 -5.58 -1.23 -13.38
N ASP A 139 -5.67 -0.31 -14.34
CA ASP A 139 -5.11 -0.45 -15.69
C ASP A 139 -5.50 -1.77 -16.37
N GLY A 140 -6.77 -2.14 -16.20
CA GLY A 140 -7.35 -3.39 -16.72
C GLY A 140 -6.95 -4.66 -15.97
N LYS A 141 -6.12 -4.58 -14.93
CA LYS A 141 -5.74 -5.72 -14.08
C LYS A 141 -6.65 -5.79 -12.87
N ALA A 142 -7.23 -6.95 -12.60
CA ALA A 142 -8.04 -7.18 -11.43
C ALA A 142 -7.25 -6.89 -10.14
N VAL A 143 -7.89 -6.22 -9.19
CA VAL A 143 -7.35 -6.01 -7.84
C VAL A 143 -8.30 -6.63 -6.83
N GLU A 144 -7.74 -7.45 -5.94
CA GLU A 144 -8.54 -8.23 -5.00
C GLU A 144 -9.09 -7.34 -3.88
N PRO A 145 -10.41 -7.28 -3.68
CA PRO A 145 -11.00 -6.60 -2.54
C PRO A 145 -10.80 -7.41 -1.27
N GLN A 146 -10.40 -6.73 -0.21
CA GLN A 146 -10.48 -7.24 1.15
C GLN A 146 -11.90 -7.10 1.67
N ARG A 147 -12.45 -8.20 2.17
CA ARG A 147 -13.68 -8.20 2.96
C ARG A 147 -13.39 -7.73 4.39
N LEU A 148 -14.07 -6.68 4.82
CA LEU A 148 -14.07 -6.20 6.21
C LEU A 148 -15.47 -6.37 6.80
N ASP A 149 -15.62 -7.33 7.70
CA ASP A 149 -16.87 -7.53 8.45
C ASP A 149 -17.05 -6.44 9.52
N ALA A 150 -18.10 -6.55 10.33
CA ALA A 150 -18.46 -5.58 11.36
C ALA A 150 -17.27 -5.24 12.28
N THR A 151 -16.73 -4.04 12.10
CA THR A 151 -15.55 -3.54 12.79
C THR A 151 -15.92 -2.29 13.60
N PRO A 152 -15.64 -2.24 14.91
CA PRO A 152 -15.94 -1.06 15.72
C PRO A 152 -15.20 0.19 15.23
N ILE A 153 -15.89 1.32 15.16
CA ILE A 153 -15.34 2.65 14.90
C ILE A 153 -15.78 3.62 16.02
N LYS A 154 -15.00 4.67 16.30
CA LYS A 154 -15.17 5.50 17.50
C LYS A 154 -15.90 6.80 17.21
N ASP A 155 -15.64 7.41 16.06
CA ASP A 155 -16.11 8.79 15.77
C ASP A 155 -17.55 8.89 15.24
N ASN A 156 -18.25 7.76 15.11
CA ASN A 156 -19.62 7.69 14.57
C ASN A 156 -20.68 7.34 15.64
N GLY A 157 -20.33 7.57 16.91
CA GLY A 157 -21.19 7.36 18.05
C GLY A 157 -21.01 5.99 18.73
N PRO A 158 -21.54 5.83 19.96
CA PRO A 158 -21.35 4.60 20.72
C PRO A 158 -21.93 3.37 20.01
N GLY A 159 -21.10 2.33 19.87
CA GLY A 159 -21.50 1.05 19.28
C GLY A 159 -21.59 1.04 17.75
N ALA A 160 -21.15 2.10 17.07
CA ALA A 160 -21.07 2.14 15.62
C ALA A 160 -20.08 1.08 15.07
N MET A 161 -20.54 0.33 14.07
CA MET A 161 -19.71 -0.60 13.31
C MET A 161 -19.59 -0.10 11.87
N ALA A 162 -18.41 -0.29 11.27
CA ALA A 162 -18.22 -0.19 9.82
C ALA A 162 -17.98 -1.58 9.23
N CYS A 163 -18.45 -1.77 8.01
CA CYS A 163 -18.19 -2.97 7.21
C CYS A 163 -18.17 -2.61 5.72
N GLY A 164 -17.54 -3.46 4.91
CA GLY A 164 -17.53 -3.29 3.47
C GLY A 164 -16.53 -4.18 2.73
N LEU A 165 -16.54 -4.07 1.41
CA LEU A 165 -15.48 -4.55 0.54
C LEU A 165 -14.54 -3.39 0.25
N TRP A 166 -13.25 -3.56 0.48
CA TRP A 166 -12.26 -2.50 0.42
C TRP A 166 -11.05 -2.91 -0.40
N VAL A 167 -10.52 -1.98 -1.19
CA VAL A 167 -9.25 -2.16 -1.89
C VAL A 167 -8.21 -1.26 -1.27
N ARG A 168 -6.99 -1.78 -1.12
CA ARG A 168 -5.79 -1.02 -0.76
C ARG A 168 -4.75 -1.26 -1.84
N LEU A 169 -4.36 -0.20 -2.52
CA LEU A 169 -3.30 -0.22 -3.52
C LEU A 169 -2.00 0.27 -2.88
N GLY A 170 -0.90 -0.34 -3.30
CA GLY A 170 0.41 0.28 -3.15
C GLY A 170 0.48 1.62 -3.90
N PRO A 171 1.55 2.40 -3.70
CA PRO A 171 1.72 3.62 -4.45
C PRO A 171 1.66 3.42 -5.96
N LEU A 172 0.87 4.24 -6.62
CA LEU A 172 0.80 4.25 -8.08
C LEU A 172 2.12 4.78 -8.66
N SER A 173 2.53 4.21 -9.80
CA SER A 173 3.63 4.79 -10.57
C SER A 173 3.26 6.21 -11.04
N PRO A 174 4.23 7.10 -11.28
CA PRO A 174 3.93 8.39 -11.89
C PRO A 174 3.28 8.24 -13.27
N GLY A 175 2.22 9.00 -13.54
CA GLY A 175 1.50 9.02 -14.81
C GLY A 175 -0.01 8.83 -14.68
N GLU A 176 -0.65 8.58 -15.81
CA GLU A 176 -2.09 8.31 -15.92
C GLU A 176 -2.40 6.86 -15.58
N HIS A 177 -3.44 6.64 -14.79
CA HIS A 177 -3.98 5.34 -14.44
C HIS A 177 -5.50 5.32 -14.60
N THR A 178 -6.05 4.18 -14.99
CA THR A 178 -7.49 3.95 -15.00
C THR A 178 -7.86 2.99 -13.89
N LEU A 179 -8.69 3.46 -12.96
CA LEU A 179 -9.24 2.66 -11.89
C LEU A 179 -10.75 2.54 -12.07
N SER A 180 -11.24 1.33 -12.30
CA SER A 180 -12.69 1.05 -12.39
C SER A 180 -13.08 0.13 -11.26
N PHE A 181 -14.14 0.45 -10.54
CA PHE A 181 -14.64 -0.41 -9.47
C PHE A 181 -16.14 -0.33 -9.28
N GLU A 182 -16.70 -1.43 -8.80
CA GLU A 182 -18.13 -1.58 -8.54
C GLU A 182 -18.36 -2.39 -7.27
N GLY A 183 -19.48 -2.13 -6.61
CA GLY A 183 -19.89 -2.93 -5.47
C GLY A 183 -21.39 -2.87 -5.24
N SER A 184 -21.93 -3.92 -4.65
CA SER A 184 -23.36 -4.06 -4.39
C SER A 184 -23.61 -4.84 -3.11
N SER A 185 -24.77 -4.58 -2.50
CA SER A 185 -25.32 -5.35 -1.38
C SER A 185 -26.84 -5.18 -1.37
N GLY A 186 -27.59 -6.28 -1.40
CA GLY A 186 -29.03 -6.26 -1.59
C GLY A 186 -29.44 -5.53 -2.87
N THR A 187 -30.25 -4.48 -2.74
CA THR A 187 -30.70 -3.62 -3.86
C THR A 187 -29.78 -2.42 -4.11
N PHE A 188 -28.77 -2.21 -3.26
CA PHE A 188 -27.83 -1.11 -3.40
C PHE A 188 -26.68 -1.51 -4.32
N SER A 189 -26.27 -0.61 -5.22
CA SER A 189 -25.12 -0.77 -6.09
C SER A 189 -24.42 0.55 -6.35
N THR A 190 -23.10 0.50 -6.53
CA THR A 190 -22.25 1.63 -6.93
C THR A 190 -21.33 1.18 -8.06
N SER A 191 -20.92 2.13 -8.90
CA SER A 191 -19.91 1.93 -9.94
C SER A 191 -19.15 3.23 -10.14
N VAL A 192 -17.83 3.19 -10.17
CA VAL A 192 -17.01 4.39 -10.38
C VAL A 192 -15.87 4.08 -11.32
N ASP A 193 -15.72 4.93 -12.33
CA ASP A 193 -14.55 4.99 -13.19
C ASP A 193 -13.73 6.23 -12.83
N TYR A 194 -12.52 6.03 -12.31
CA TYR A 194 -11.54 7.09 -12.07
C TYR A 194 -10.47 7.10 -13.16
N ARG A 195 -10.20 8.30 -13.69
CA ARG A 195 -8.91 8.64 -14.28
C ARG A 195 -8.04 9.27 -13.19
N LEU A 196 -6.93 8.62 -12.87
CA LEU A 196 -6.01 9.05 -11.82
C LEU A 196 -4.73 9.60 -12.44
N GLU A 197 -4.38 10.85 -12.11
CA GLU A 197 -3.12 11.47 -12.50
C GLU A 197 -2.15 11.42 -11.30
N ALA A 198 -1.31 10.38 -11.24
CA ALA A 198 -0.34 10.21 -10.17
C ALA A 198 0.91 11.05 -10.47
N GLY A 199 1.15 12.12 -9.72
CA GLY A 199 2.23 13.05 -10.01
C GLY A 199 2.61 13.94 -8.83
N GLY A 200 3.80 14.52 -8.87
CA GLY A 200 4.24 15.49 -7.86
C GLY A 200 3.48 16.82 -8.01
N ARG A 201 3.11 17.42 -6.88
CA ARG A 201 2.59 18.79 -6.79
C ARG A 201 3.60 19.82 -7.31
#